data_AF-A0A7Y7ILL6-F1
#
_entry.id   AF-A0A7Y7ILL6-F1
#
_cell.length_a   1.000
_cell.length_b   1.000
_cell.length_c   1.000
_cell.angle_alpha   90.00
_cell.angle_beta   90.00
_cell.angle_gamma   90.00
#
_symmetry.space_group_name_H-M   'P 1'
#
loop_
_entity.id
_entity.type
_entity.pdbx_description
1 polymer ?
#
loop_
_entity_poly.entity_id
_entity_poly.type
_entity_poly.pdbx_seq_one_letter_code
_entity_poly.pdbx_strand_id
1 'polypeptide(L)'
;MNPMIKPTVVSSHLLGWSVLVGVCALYLVPATIANWPAPAWLTTLASLALVAALLLASRWAVKVRRAKRWTVNAQRMWQAFEEAKVTGTTTTEVTVLSVQEVQPTGAWVTIRWDRFGYQQPAWIEGAGGTYWPGSVLLITPDPTQVHVGEPWPPTYRIAQGDCRAVAPMRH
;
A
#
# COMPACT_ATOMS: atom_id res chain seq x y z
N MET A 1 -0.96 -3.49 10.35
CA MET A 1 -1.30 -2.72 9.12
C MET A 1 -0.59 -3.42 7.99
N ASN A 2 -1.32 -3.89 6.98
CA ASN A 2 -0.74 -4.68 5.90
C ASN A 2 0.22 -3.80 5.08
N PRO A 3 1.54 -4.09 5.03
CA PRO A 3 2.50 -3.31 4.25
C PRO A 3 2.30 -3.44 2.74
N MET A 4 1.49 -4.40 2.28
CA MET A 4 1.24 -4.61 0.84
C MET A 4 0.20 -3.68 0.25
N ILE A 5 -0.66 -3.07 1.08
CA ILE A 5 -1.73 -2.18 0.60
C ILE A 5 -1.39 -0.76 1.01
N LYS A 6 -1.13 0.10 0.02
CA LYS A 6 -0.86 1.52 0.26
C LYS A 6 -2.09 2.20 0.84
N PRO A 7 -1.97 2.90 1.98
CA PRO A 7 -3.08 3.65 2.54
C PRO A 7 -3.45 4.81 1.62
N THR A 8 -4.73 4.92 1.26
CA THR A 8 -5.25 6.05 0.50
C THR A 8 -5.21 7.33 1.35
N VAL A 9 -4.25 8.19 1.06
CA VAL A 9 -4.00 9.41 1.86
C VAL A 9 -5.06 10.47 1.55
N VAL A 10 -5.44 10.62 0.28
CA VAL A 10 -6.37 11.66 -0.17
C VAL A 10 -7.77 11.08 -0.30
N SER A 11 -8.72 11.66 0.43
CA SER A 11 -10.15 11.42 0.20
C SER A 11 -10.76 12.76 -0.17
N SER A 12 -11.42 12.83 -1.33
CA SER A 12 -11.95 14.06 -1.93
C SER A 12 -12.87 14.82 -0.97
N HIS A 13 -13.69 14.09 -0.21
CA HIS A 13 -14.57 14.65 0.81
C HIS A 13 -13.82 15.27 1.98
N LEU A 14 -12.76 14.61 2.46
CA LEU A 14 -11.91 15.14 3.55
C LEU A 14 -11.19 16.42 3.15
N LEU A 15 -10.77 16.52 1.88
CA LEU A 15 -10.17 17.73 1.33
C LEU A 15 -11.20 18.87 1.31
N GLY A 16 -12.40 18.63 0.78
CA GLY A 16 -13.48 19.63 0.73
C GLY A 16 -13.85 20.17 2.11
N TRP A 17 -14.06 19.30 3.09
CA TRP A 17 -14.34 19.71 4.48
C TRP A 17 -13.21 20.49 5.11
N SER A 18 -11.94 20.12 4.85
CA SER A 18 -10.79 20.85 5.40
C SER A 18 -10.67 22.27 4.85
N VAL A 19 -10.96 22.47 3.56
CA VAL A 19 -10.96 23.81 2.95
C VAL A 19 -12.09 24.66 3.52
N LEU A 20 -13.31 24.11 3.56
CA LEU A 20 -14.48 24.81 4.09
C LEU A 20 -14.28 25.24 5.55
N VAL A 21 -13.90 24.31 6.43
CA VAL A 21 -13.68 24.59 7.85
C VAL A 21 -12.49 25.53 8.06
N GLY A 22 -11.44 25.38 7.25
CA GLY A 22 -10.28 26.28 7.28
C GLY A 22 -10.67 27.73 6.95
N VAL A 23 -11.46 27.94 5.90
CA VAL A 23 -11.95 29.26 5.51
C VAL A 23 -12.88 29.83 6.59
N CYS A 24 -13.83 29.05 7.11
CA CYS A 24 -14.71 29.50 8.19
C CYS A 24 -13.92 29.92 9.45
N ALA A 25 -12.93 29.12 9.86
CA ALA A 25 -12.10 29.47 11.01
C ALA A 25 -11.26 30.73 10.76
N LEU A 26 -10.71 30.88 9.55
CA LEU A 26 -9.91 32.05 9.17
C LEU A 26 -10.72 33.35 9.16
N TYR A 27 -12.02 33.31 8.86
CA TYR A 27 -12.88 34.49 8.91
C TYR A 27 -13.49 34.74 10.29
N LEU A 28 -13.98 33.69 10.96
CA LEU A 28 -14.70 33.84 12.23
C LEU A 28 -13.78 34.21 13.39
N VAL A 29 -12.57 33.63 13.47
CA VAL A 29 -11.66 33.88 14.60
C VAL A 29 -11.17 35.34 14.63
N PRO A 30 -10.68 35.94 13.54
CA PRO A 30 -10.30 37.35 13.53
C PRO A 30 -11.48 38.29 13.73
N ALA A 31 -12.65 37.97 13.16
CA ALA A 31 -13.88 38.75 13.38
C ALA A 31 -14.30 38.75 14.86
N THR A 32 -14.03 37.67 15.59
CA THR A 32 -14.27 37.59 17.04
C THR A 32 -13.32 38.48 17.82
N ILE A 33 -12.04 38.47 17.46
CA ILE A 33 -11.00 39.26 18.13
C ILE A 33 -11.22 40.77 17.86
N ALA A 34 -11.58 41.13 16.64
CA ALA A 34 -11.77 42.52 16.23
C ALA A 34 -12.99 43.20 16.89
N ASN A 35 -14.05 42.43 17.21
CA ASN A 35 -15.29 42.96 17.78
C ASN A 35 -15.37 42.80 19.30
N TRP A 36 -14.24 42.83 20.02
CA TRP A 36 -14.24 42.60 21.46
C TRP A 36 -14.86 43.77 22.25
N PRO A 37 -15.79 43.53 23.22
CA PRO A 37 -16.34 42.24 23.61
C PRO A 37 -17.35 41.69 22.59
N ALA A 38 -17.06 40.50 22.06
CA ALA A 38 -17.81 39.91 20.97
C ALA A 38 -19.18 39.36 21.43
N PRO A 39 -20.21 39.44 20.58
CA PRO A 39 -21.52 38.89 20.90
C PRO A 39 -21.47 37.36 21.02
N ALA A 40 -22.29 36.80 21.92
CA ALA A 40 -22.26 35.37 22.30
C ALA A 40 -22.47 34.38 21.12
N TRP A 41 -23.23 34.77 20.09
CA TRP A 41 -23.43 33.95 18.90
C TRP A 41 -22.14 33.82 18.07
N LEU A 42 -21.29 34.84 18.08
CA LEU A 42 -20.08 34.89 17.28
C LEU A 42 -18.96 34.08 17.96
N THR A 43 -18.86 34.14 19.29
CA THR A 43 -17.93 33.31 20.08
C THR A 43 -18.30 31.82 20.04
N THR A 44 -19.60 31.48 20.01
CA THR A 44 -20.06 30.09 19.87
C THR A 44 -19.76 29.52 18.48
N LEU A 45 -19.97 30.28 17.40
CA LEU A 45 -19.60 29.83 16.05
C LEU A 45 -18.08 29.68 15.89
N ALA A 46 -17.29 30.62 16.41
CA ALA A 46 -15.83 30.54 16.36
C ALA A 46 -15.28 29.32 17.11
N SER A 47 -15.81 29.03 18.31
CA SER A 47 -15.39 27.85 19.08
C SER A 47 -15.78 26.54 18.38
N LEU A 48 -16.97 26.46 17.78
CA LEU A 48 -17.40 25.29 17.00
C LEU A 48 -16.48 25.06 15.78
N ALA A 49 -16.15 26.12 15.04
CA ALA A 49 -15.25 26.05 13.90
C ALA A 49 -13.84 25.58 14.30
N LEU A 50 -13.34 26.05 15.44
CA LEU A 50 -12.03 25.65 15.98
C LEU A 50 -12.00 24.16 16.36
N VAL A 51 -13.05 23.66 17.02
CA VAL A 51 -13.19 22.24 17.36
C VAL A 51 -13.23 21.38 16.10
N ALA A 52 -14.00 21.78 15.09
CA ALA A 52 -14.06 21.08 13.81
C ALA A 52 -12.69 21.05 13.11
N ALA A 53 -11.94 22.16 13.13
CA ALA A 53 -10.60 22.23 12.57
C ALA A 53 -9.61 21.28 13.28
N LEU A 54 -9.64 21.23 14.61
CA LEU A 54 -8.84 20.31 15.43
C LEU A 54 -9.14 18.84 15.11
N LEU A 55 -10.43 18.48 14.99
CA LEU A 55 -10.83 17.13 14.61
C LEU A 55 -10.30 16.76 13.22
N LEU A 56 -10.44 17.63 12.23
CA LEU A 56 -9.90 17.39 10.89
C LEU A 56 -8.37 17.27 10.89
N ALA A 57 -7.67 18.16 11.61
CA ALA A 57 -6.22 18.10 11.77
C ALA A 57 -5.76 16.78 12.40
N SER A 58 -6.46 16.29 13.43
CA SER A 58 -6.15 15.00 14.05
C SER A 58 -6.33 13.82 13.08
N ARG A 59 -7.39 13.84 12.26
CA ARG A 59 -7.63 12.81 11.24
C ARG A 59 -6.54 12.81 10.17
N TRP A 60 -6.11 14.00 9.74
CA TRP A 60 -4.97 14.16 8.85
C TRP A 60 -3.67 13.65 9.48
N ALA A 61 -3.40 13.99 10.73
CA ALA A 61 -2.22 13.51 11.44
C ALA A 61 -2.18 11.98 11.50
N VAL A 62 -3.31 11.32 11.79
CA VAL A 62 -3.40 9.85 11.78
C VAL A 62 -3.14 9.28 10.38
N LYS A 63 -3.75 9.86 9.33
CA LYS A 63 -3.54 9.42 7.94
C LYS A 63 -2.08 9.57 7.50
N VAL A 64 -1.47 10.72 7.78
CA VAL A 64 -0.06 10.99 7.45
C VAL A 64 0.87 10.06 8.22
N ARG A 65 0.63 9.84 9.52
CA ARG A 65 1.41 8.89 10.32
C ARG A 65 1.32 7.47 9.75
N ARG A 66 0.13 7.03 9.34
CA ARG A 66 -0.08 5.72 8.70
C ARG A 66 0.68 5.64 7.37
N ALA A 67 0.60 6.67 6.53
CA ALA A 67 1.34 6.74 5.27
C ALA A 67 2.85 6.67 5.48
N LYS A 68 3.41 7.47 6.41
CA LYS A 68 4.83 7.44 6.75
C LYS A 68 5.28 6.06 7.23
N ARG A 69 4.51 5.42 8.12
CA ARG A 69 4.81 4.05 8.59
C ARG A 69 4.78 3.04 7.45
N TRP A 70 3.82 3.17 6.54
CA TRP A 70 3.76 2.32 5.35
C TRP A 70 4.99 2.51 4.47
N THR A 71 5.41 3.75 4.18
CA THR A 71 6.60 4.02 3.37
C THR A 71 7.87 3.43 3.99
N VAL A 72 8.07 3.60 5.29
CA VAL A 72 9.23 3.04 6.00
C VAL A 72 9.22 1.51 5.92
N ASN A 73 8.07 0.87 6.13
CA ASN A 73 7.96 -0.58 6.02
C ASN A 73 8.17 -1.07 4.59
N ALA A 74 7.55 -0.43 3.60
CA ALA A 74 7.72 -0.75 2.19
C ALA A 74 9.20 -0.64 1.77
N GLN A 75 9.90 0.38 2.25
CA GLN A 75 11.32 0.57 1.97
C GLN A 75 12.18 -0.52 2.62
N ARG A 76 11.88 -0.94 3.85
CA ARG A 76 12.56 -2.08 4.49
C ARG A 76 12.35 -3.38 3.72
N MET A 77 11.14 -3.62 3.22
CA MET A 77 10.85 -4.81 2.41
C MET A 77 11.63 -4.78 1.09
N TRP A 78 11.71 -3.62 0.44
CA TRP A 78 12.54 -3.46 -0.75
C TRP A 78 14.04 -3.62 -0.48
N GLN A 79 14.54 -3.15 0.67
CA GLN A 79 15.94 -3.36 1.06
C GLN A 79 16.23 -4.85 1.25
N ALA A 80 15.40 -5.56 2.02
CA ALA A 80 15.53 -7.00 2.19
C ALA A 80 15.39 -7.77 0.87
N PHE A 81 14.54 -7.29 -0.05
CA PHE A 81 14.39 -7.86 -1.39
C PHE A 81 15.68 -7.73 -2.21
N GLU A 82 16.28 -6.53 -2.25
CA GLU A 82 17.54 -6.32 -2.97
C GLU A 82 18.71 -7.08 -2.32
N GLU A 83 18.77 -7.14 -0.99
CA GLU A 83 19.75 -7.97 -0.27
C GLU A 83 19.60 -9.46 -0.62
N ALA A 84 18.37 -9.98 -0.65
CA ALA A 84 18.08 -11.36 -1.04
C ALA A 84 18.44 -11.63 -2.52
N LYS A 85 18.28 -10.63 -3.39
CA LYS A 85 18.63 -10.71 -4.81
C LYS A 85 20.14 -10.77 -5.03
N VAL A 86 20.92 -10.01 -4.27
CA VAL A 86 22.40 -10.05 -4.37
C VAL A 86 22.97 -11.34 -3.78
N THR A 87 22.38 -11.86 -2.71
CA THR A 87 22.87 -13.07 -2.03
C THR A 87 22.44 -14.38 -2.71
N GLY A 88 21.32 -14.39 -3.44
CA GLY A 88 20.83 -15.55 -4.15
C GLY A 88 21.52 -15.76 -5.51
N THR A 89 22.06 -16.96 -5.75
CA THR A 89 22.74 -17.29 -7.02
C THR A 89 21.80 -17.41 -8.22
N THR A 90 20.60 -17.96 -8.02
CA THR A 90 19.58 -18.11 -9.08
C THR A 90 18.24 -17.60 -8.57
N THR A 91 17.98 -16.32 -8.81
CA THR A 91 16.72 -15.68 -8.45
C THR A 91 16.14 -14.92 -9.64
N THR A 92 14.83 -14.75 -9.65
CA THR A 92 14.12 -13.95 -10.65
C THR A 92 12.96 -13.20 -10.01
N GLU A 93 12.56 -12.11 -10.66
CA GLU A 93 11.47 -11.26 -10.22
C GLU A 93 10.20 -11.64 -10.97
N VAL A 94 9.14 -11.90 -10.21
CA VAL A 94 7.79 -12.08 -10.74
C VAL A 94 6.82 -11.14 -10.05
N THR A 95 6.02 -10.43 -10.83
CA THR A 95 4.98 -9.55 -10.30
C THR A 95 3.64 -10.30 -10.24
N VAL A 96 2.97 -10.27 -9.10
CA VAL A 96 1.60 -10.78 -8.95
C VAL A 96 0.63 -9.77 -9.56
N LEU A 97 -0.09 -10.16 -10.62
CA LEU A 97 -1.06 -9.30 -11.29
C LEU A 97 -2.44 -9.40 -10.65
N SER A 98 -2.86 -10.60 -10.29
CA SER A 98 -4.16 -10.89 -9.69
C SER A 98 -4.10 -12.11 -8.80
N VAL A 99 -5.01 -12.17 -7.83
CA VAL A 99 -5.22 -13.32 -6.95
C VAL A 99 -6.65 -13.78 -7.18
N GLN A 100 -6.84 -14.98 -7.72
CA GLN A 100 -8.16 -15.51 -8.08
C GLN A 100 -8.84 -16.17 -6.89
N GLU A 101 -8.16 -17.13 -6.29
CA GLU A 101 -8.72 -17.96 -5.21
C GLU A 101 -7.64 -18.24 -4.18
N VAL A 102 -7.99 -18.05 -2.90
CA VAL A 102 -7.12 -18.34 -1.77
C VAL A 102 -7.63 -19.60 -1.08
N GLN A 103 -6.76 -20.59 -0.96
CA GLN A 103 -7.02 -21.86 -0.32
C GLN A 103 -6.10 -22.03 0.91
N PRO A 104 -6.36 -22.99 1.82
CA PRO A 104 -5.55 -23.18 3.03
C PRO A 104 -4.07 -23.49 2.75
N THR A 105 -3.78 -24.10 1.59
CA THR A 105 -2.44 -24.56 1.19
C THR A 105 -1.71 -23.60 0.26
N GLY A 106 -2.40 -22.59 -0.27
CA GLY A 106 -1.84 -21.71 -1.29
C GLY A 106 -2.87 -20.79 -1.93
N ALA A 107 -2.48 -20.11 -3.00
CA ALA A 107 -3.38 -19.27 -3.77
C ALA A 107 -3.13 -19.42 -5.27
N TRP A 108 -4.23 -19.41 -6.03
CA TRP A 108 -4.20 -19.20 -7.46
C TRP A 108 -3.96 -17.73 -7.76
N VAL A 109 -2.93 -17.46 -8.54
CA VAL A 109 -2.53 -16.11 -8.94
C VAL A 109 -2.23 -16.06 -10.44
N THR A 110 -2.29 -14.87 -11.03
CA THR A 110 -1.60 -14.60 -12.30
C THR A 110 -0.31 -13.86 -12.00
N ILE A 111 0.80 -14.37 -12.50
CA ILE A 111 2.10 -13.73 -12.39
C ILE A 111 2.57 -13.21 -13.74
N ARG A 112 3.42 -12.18 -13.70
CA ARG A 112 4.23 -11.73 -14.83
C ARG A 112 5.69 -11.96 -14.50
N TRP A 113 6.40 -12.63 -15.40
CA TRP A 113 7.86 -12.70 -15.35
C TRP A 113 8.43 -11.37 -15.78
N ASP A 114 9.00 -10.61 -14.85
CA ASP A 114 9.39 -9.22 -15.16
C ASP A 114 10.56 -9.17 -16.16
N ARG A 115 11.41 -10.20 -16.18
CA ARG A 115 12.49 -10.33 -17.17
C ARG A 115 12.01 -10.65 -18.58
N PHE A 116 10.91 -11.39 -18.73
CA PHE A 116 10.44 -11.89 -20.02
C PHE A 116 9.17 -11.19 -20.52
N GLY A 117 8.49 -10.42 -19.67
CA GLY A 117 7.18 -9.83 -19.96
C GLY A 117 6.06 -10.86 -20.11
N TYR A 118 6.32 -12.14 -19.84
CA TYR A 118 5.37 -13.23 -20.02
C TYR A 118 4.41 -13.34 -18.84
N GLN A 119 3.12 -13.49 -19.12
CA GLN A 119 2.08 -13.66 -18.11
C GLN A 119 1.58 -15.10 -18.12
N GLN A 120 1.43 -15.68 -16.94
CA GLN A 120 0.91 -17.04 -16.80
C GLN A 120 0.18 -17.21 -15.48
N PRO A 121 -0.76 -18.17 -15.40
CA PRO A 121 -1.31 -18.58 -14.13
C PRO A 121 -0.24 -19.32 -13.31
N ALA A 122 -0.29 -19.12 -12.00
CA ALA A 122 0.60 -19.79 -11.07
C ALA A 122 -0.13 -20.16 -9.78
N TRP A 123 0.36 -21.22 -9.16
CA TRP A 123 0.02 -21.61 -7.80
C TRP A 123 1.14 -21.17 -6.88
N ILE A 124 0.84 -20.36 -5.87
CA ILE A 124 1.79 -20.02 -4.81
C ILE A 124 1.43 -20.81 -3.57
N GLU A 125 2.35 -21.64 -3.09
CA GLU A 125 2.21 -22.33 -1.82
C GLU A 125 2.44 -21.42 -0.63
N GLY A 126 1.75 -21.75 0.47
CA GLY A 126 1.85 -21.03 1.74
C GLY A 126 0.49 -20.48 2.16
N ALA A 127 0.42 -19.93 3.38
CA ALA A 127 -0.84 -19.50 3.99
C ALA A 127 -1.43 -18.20 3.40
N GLY A 128 -1.45 -18.04 2.07
CA GLY A 128 -2.24 -17.08 1.28
C GLY A 128 -2.14 -15.58 1.62
N GLY A 129 -1.37 -15.20 2.64
CA GLY A 129 -1.57 -13.93 3.36
C GLY A 129 -0.57 -12.83 3.00
N THR A 130 0.54 -13.17 2.35
CA THR A 130 1.67 -12.26 2.13
C THR A 130 1.75 -11.65 0.73
N TYR A 131 0.93 -12.10 -0.21
CA TYR A 131 1.03 -11.74 -1.63
C TYR A 131 -0.26 -11.05 -2.07
N TRP A 132 -0.14 -9.87 -2.67
CA TRP A 132 -1.28 -9.04 -3.08
C TRP A 132 -1.11 -8.60 -4.53
N PRO A 133 -2.19 -8.28 -5.26
CA PRO A 133 -2.07 -7.69 -6.58
C PRO A 133 -1.12 -6.48 -6.59
N GLY A 134 -0.15 -6.50 -7.51
CA GLY A 134 0.94 -5.53 -7.63
C GLY A 134 2.20 -5.86 -6.83
N SER A 135 2.20 -6.86 -5.93
CA SER A 135 3.41 -7.24 -5.19
C SER A 135 4.43 -7.92 -6.11
N VAL A 136 5.71 -7.67 -5.86
CA VAL A 136 6.84 -8.30 -6.55
C VAL A 136 7.42 -9.39 -5.65
N LEU A 137 7.61 -10.57 -6.21
CA LEU A 137 8.19 -11.73 -5.56
C LEU A 137 9.57 -12.01 -6.14
N LEU A 138 10.52 -12.27 -5.26
CA LEU A 138 11.82 -12.82 -5.62
C LEU A 138 11.71 -14.33 -5.45
N ILE A 139 11.72 -15.06 -6.55
CA ILE A 139 11.61 -16.52 -6.53
C ILE A 139 12.90 -17.16 -7.05
N THR A 140 13.23 -18.34 -6.56
CA THR A 140 14.15 -19.26 -7.23
C THR A 140 13.35 -20.04 -8.28
N PRO A 141 13.64 -19.91 -9.58
CA PRO A 141 12.96 -20.70 -10.61
C PRO A 141 13.18 -22.19 -10.39
N ASP A 142 12.12 -22.99 -10.46
CA ASP A 142 12.22 -24.44 -10.38
C ASP A 142 12.69 -24.98 -11.74
N PRO A 143 13.90 -25.56 -11.82
CA PRO A 143 14.45 -26.06 -13.07
C PRO A 143 13.67 -27.25 -13.63
N THR A 144 12.83 -27.91 -12.82
CA THR A 144 11.99 -29.04 -13.28
C THR A 144 10.72 -28.59 -14.01
N GLN A 145 10.35 -27.32 -13.88
CA GLN A 145 9.14 -26.76 -14.49
C GLN A 145 9.42 -25.91 -15.73
N VAL A 146 10.62 -25.33 -15.84
CA VAL A 146 11.01 -24.45 -16.96
C VAL A 146 12.33 -24.92 -17.55
N HIS A 147 12.27 -25.47 -18.77
CA HIS A 147 13.44 -25.91 -19.53
C HIS A 147 13.71 -24.98 -20.71
N VAL A 148 14.99 -24.80 -21.03
CA VAL A 148 15.41 -24.00 -22.19
C VAL A 148 15.02 -24.74 -23.47
N GLY A 149 14.24 -24.08 -24.34
CA GLY A 149 13.80 -24.65 -25.62
C GLY A 149 12.47 -25.42 -25.57
N GLU A 150 11.89 -25.58 -24.39
CA GLU A 150 10.55 -26.15 -24.21
C GLU A 150 9.49 -25.06 -24.08
N PRO A 151 8.22 -25.35 -24.41
CA PRO A 151 7.13 -24.44 -24.12
C PRO A 151 7.00 -24.20 -22.61
N TRP A 152 6.55 -22.99 -22.25
CA TRP A 152 6.24 -22.67 -20.85
C TRP A 152 5.15 -23.59 -20.32
N PRO A 153 5.24 -24.01 -19.03
CA PRO A 153 4.20 -24.82 -18.44
C PRO A 153 2.88 -24.04 -18.44
N PRO A 154 1.73 -24.70 -18.62
CA PRO A 154 0.43 -24.04 -18.62
C PRO A 154 0.11 -23.41 -17.26
N THR A 155 0.75 -23.88 -16.20
CA THR A 155 0.61 -23.39 -14.83
C THR A 155 1.92 -23.60 -14.10
N TYR A 156 2.40 -22.55 -13.45
CA TYR A 156 3.67 -22.61 -12.71
C TYR A 156 3.44 -22.70 -11.21
N ARG A 157 4.22 -23.51 -10.52
CA ARG A 157 4.12 -23.73 -9.09
C ARG A 157 5.30 -23.06 -8.39
N ILE A 158 5.00 -22.14 -7.49
CA ILE A 158 5.95 -21.49 -6.61
C ILE A 158 5.82 -22.17 -5.25
N ALA A 159 6.80 -22.99 -4.87
CA ALA A 159 6.82 -23.56 -3.54
C ALA A 159 7.12 -22.49 -2.48
N GLN A 160 6.67 -22.71 -1.25
CA GLN A 160 6.89 -21.74 -0.17
C GLN A 160 8.39 -21.49 0.07
N GLY A 161 9.23 -22.51 -0.10
CA GLY A 161 10.69 -22.43 0.03
C GLY A 161 11.40 -21.71 -1.12
N ASP A 162 10.74 -21.58 -2.29
CA ASP A 162 11.30 -20.91 -3.45
C ASP A 162 11.07 -19.40 -3.43
N CYS A 163 10.08 -18.94 -2.65
CA CYS A 163 9.86 -17.52 -2.41
C CYS A 163 10.90 -16.97 -1.42
N ARG A 164 11.89 -16.24 -1.93
CA ARG A 164 12.99 -15.67 -1.15
C ARG A 164 12.64 -14.35 -0.47
N ALA A 165 11.90 -13.50 -1.18
CA ALA A 165 11.49 -12.20 -0.66
C ALA A 165 10.21 -11.72 -1.35
N VAL A 166 9.51 -10.80 -0.70
CA VAL A 166 8.34 -10.11 -1.24
C VAL A 166 8.48 -8.61 -0.99
N ALA A 167 8.10 -7.81 -1.99
CA ALA A 167 8.05 -6.37 -1.88
C ALA A 167 6.71 -5.84 -2.42
N PRO A 168 6.19 -4.73 -1.85
CA PRO A 168 5.00 -4.08 -2.40
C PRO A 168 5.32 -3.42 -3.75
N MET A 169 4.28 -3.14 -4.54
CA MET A 169 4.39 -2.50 -5.85
C MET A 169 5.30 -1.26 -5.82
N ARG A 170 6.31 -1.22 -6.72
CA ARG A 170 7.12 -0.01 -6.99
C ARG A 170 6.24 1.01 -7.71
N HIS A 171 6.19 2.23 -7.16
CA HIS A 171 5.60 3.39 -7.83
C HIS A 171 6.68 4.17 -8.56
#